data_AF-A0AAW8FIR2-F1
#
_entry.id   AF-A0AAW8FIR2-F1
#
_cell.length_a   1.000
_cell.length_b   1.000
_cell.length_c   1.000
_cell.angle_alpha   90.00
_cell.angle_beta   90.00
_cell.angle_gamma   90.00
#
_symmetry.space_group_name_H-M   'P 1'
#
loop_
_entity.id
_entity.type
_entity.pdbx_description
1 polymer ?
#
loop_
_entity_poly.entity_id
_entity_poly.type
_entity_poly.pdbx_seq_one_letter_code
_entity_poly.pdbx_strand_id
1 'polypeptide(L)'
;MRSTQEVLESLRAALVGVGVVLPSLAVDPLTGAGDEPFPLVDLGRCNVRTAERLASVLRGERPPVGSYVVDERDGRVGEVMGHLGGRVQLRPLGGGREW
;
A
#
# COMPACT_ATOMS: atom_id res chain seq x y z
N MET A 1 -4.88 -19.96 -16.78
CA MET A 1 -5.31 -19.34 -15.51
C MET A 1 -4.08 -19.17 -14.65
N ARG A 2 -3.93 -18.02 -13.96
CA ARG A 2 -2.87 -17.89 -12.95
C ARG A 2 -3.17 -18.85 -11.80
N SER A 3 -2.13 -19.47 -11.26
CA SER A 3 -2.21 -20.27 -10.04
C SER A 3 -2.54 -19.38 -8.83
N THR A 4 -3.10 -19.98 -7.79
CA THR A 4 -3.38 -19.29 -6.51
C THR A 4 -2.13 -18.62 -5.95
N GLN A 5 -0.98 -19.30 -6.03
CA GLN A 5 0.29 -18.77 -5.54
C GLN A 5 0.74 -17.53 -6.32
N GLU A 6 0.62 -17.53 -7.65
CA GLU A 6 0.96 -16.35 -8.46
C GLU A 6 0.07 -15.15 -8.12
N VAL A 7 -1.22 -15.38 -7.84
CA VAL A 7 -2.14 -14.31 -7.41
C VAL A 7 -1.74 -13.77 -6.03
N LEU A 8 -1.39 -14.66 -5.09
CA LEU A 8 -0.94 -14.28 -3.75
C LEU A 8 0.35 -13.45 -3.78
N GLU A 9 1.35 -13.87 -4.56
CA GLU A 9 2.59 -13.12 -4.72
C GLU A 9 2.36 -11.78 -5.42
N SER A 10 1.47 -11.73 -6.42
CA SER A 10 1.07 -10.47 -7.04
C SER A 10 0.40 -9.52 -6.04
N LEU A 11 -0.45 -10.03 -5.14
CA LEU A 11 -1.09 -9.25 -4.09
C LEU A 11 -0.06 -8.76 -3.07
N ARG A 12 0.87 -9.63 -2.64
CA ARG A 12 1.97 -9.27 -1.74
C ARG A 12 2.80 -8.12 -2.30
N ALA A 13 3.23 -8.25 -3.56
CA ALA A 13 4.03 -7.23 -4.24
C ALA A 13 3.27 -5.89 -4.34
N ALA A 14 1.98 -5.93 -4.65
CA ALA A 14 1.15 -4.73 -4.73
C ALA A 14 1.02 -4.03 -3.36
N LEU A 15 0.76 -4.78 -2.28
CA LEU A 15 0.68 -4.24 -0.92
C LEU A 15 2.01 -3.61 -0.49
N VAL A 16 3.13 -4.29 -0.75
CA VAL A 16 4.47 -3.75 -0.47
C VAL A 16 4.73 -2.47 -1.28
N GLY A 17 4.30 -2.42 -2.54
CA GLY A 17 4.43 -1.23 -3.39
C GLY A 17 3.70 0.01 -2.85
N VAL A 18 2.69 -0.19 -1.99
CA VAL A 18 1.95 0.89 -1.30
C VAL A 18 2.33 0.99 0.18
N GLY A 19 3.45 0.38 0.59
CA GLY A 19 3.99 0.40 1.95
C GLY A 19 3.12 -0.30 3.00
N VAL A 20 2.28 -1.25 2.59
CA VAL A 20 1.49 -2.11 3.49
C VAL A 20 2.12 -3.50 3.52
N VAL A 21 2.42 -4.00 4.71
CA VAL A 21 2.95 -5.36 4.91
C VAL A 21 1.98 -6.16 5.76
N LEU A 22 1.57 -7.31 5.24
CA LEU A 22 0.79 -8.32 5.94
C LEU A 22 1.64 -9.60 6.02
N PRO A 23 2.40 -9.81 7.12
CA PRO A 23 3.30 -10.95 7.25
C PRO A 23 2.58 -12.30 7.19
N SER A 24 1.32 -12.32 7.64
CA SER A 24 0.47 -13.50 7.68
C SER A 24 -0.35 -13.71 6.40
N LEU A 25 -0.14 -12.91 5.35
CA LEU A 25 -0.84 -13.08 4.07
C LEU A 25 -0.54 -14.47 3.48
N ALA A 26 -1.56 -15.30 3.31
CA ALA A 26 -1.44 -16.68 2.84
C ALA A 26 -2.70 -17.13 2.08
N VAL A 27 -2.65 -18.30 1.44
CA VAL A 27 -3.88 -19.00 1.06
C VAL A 27 -4.57 -19.46 2.34
N ASP A 28 -5.88 -19.25 2.42
CA ASP A 28 -6.67 -19.69 3.57
C ASP A 28 -6.54 -21.21 3.74
N PRO A 29 -6.16 -21.71 4.93
CA PRO A 29 -5.92 -23.14 5.15
C PRO A 29 -7.15 -24.02 4.94
N LEU A 30 -8.37 -23.48 5.04
CA LEU A 30 -9.63 -24.21 4.91
C LEU A 30 -10.11 -24.28 3.46
N THR A 31 -9.45 -23.59 2.54
CA THR A 31 -9.68 -23.69 1.08
C THR A 31 -9.71 -25.14 0.58
N GLY A 32 -8.95 -26.06 1.18
CA GLY A 32 -8.94 -27.48 0.79
C GLY A 32 -10.03 -28.35 1.43
N ALA A 33 -10.79 -27.81 2.39
CA ALA A 33 -11.74 -28.55 3.21
C ALA A 33 -13.21 -28.27 2.87
N GLY A 34 -13.51 -27.33 1.98
CA GLY A 34 -14.87 -26.96 1.58
C GLY A 34 -15.17 -27.23 0.10
N ASP A 35 -16.46 -27.19 -0.25
CA ASP A 35 -16.96 -27.25 -1.63
C ASP A 35 -16.83 -25.90 -2.38
N GLU A 36 -16.05 -24.95 -1.83
CA GLU A 36 -15.93 -23.61 -2.39
C GLU A 36 -15.22 -23.67 -3.75
N PRO A 37 -15.82 -23.15 -4.84
CA PRO A 37 -15.25 -23.29 -6.19
C PRO A 37 -13.97 -22.48 -6.40
N PHE A 38 -13.59 -21.63 -5.44
CA PHE A 38 -12.43 -20.75 -5.54
C PHE A 38 -11.60 -20.75 -4.24
N PRO A 39 -10.26 -20.70 -4.35
CA PRO A 39 -9.39 -20.60 -3.20
C PRO A 39 -9.53 -19.25 -2.49
N LEU A 40 -9.62 -19.29 -1.16
CA LEU A 40 -9.70 -18.10 -0.32
C LEU A 40 -8.30 -17.63 0.09
N VAL A 41 -8.18 -16.34 0.42
CA VAL A 41 -6.92 -15.71 0.87
C VAL A 41 -7.09 -15.24 2.32
N ASP A 42 -6.20 -15.68 3.21
CA ASP A 42 -6.11 -15.18 4.57
C ASP A 42 -5.23 -13.93 4.60
N LEU A 43 -5.81 -12.78 4.97
CA LEU A 43 -5.10 -11.51 5.11
C LEU A 43 -4.40 -11.37 6.47
N GLY A 44 -4.76 -12.21 7.44
CA GLY A 44 -4.26 -12.18 8.82
C GLY A 44 -4.69 -10.95 9.63
N ARG A 45 -4.11 -10.81 10.83
CA ARG A 45 -4.31 -9.64 11.69
C ARG A 45 -3.29 -8.56 11.34
N CYS A 46 -3.75 -7.31 11.30
CA CYS A 46 -2.87 -6.14 11.23
C CYS A 46 -3.15 -5.20 12.41
N ASN A 47 -2.20 -4.32 12.73
CA ASN A 47 -2.40 -3.29 13.74
C ASN A 47 -3.21 -2.11 13.17
N VAL A 48 -3.73 -1.24 14.05
CA VAL A 48 -4.60 -0.11 13.67
C VAL A 48 -3.92 0.83 12.67
N ARG A 49 -2.61 1.10 12.84
CA ARG A 49 -1.83 1.95 11.92
C ARG A 49 -1.78 1.35 10.50
N THR A 50 -1.58 0.04 10.39
CA THR A 50 -1.62 -0.67 9.10
C THR A 50 -3.03 -0.66 8.50
N ALA A 51 -4.06 -0.84 9.32
CA ALA A 51 -5.46 -0.80 8.86
C ALA A 51 -5.83 0.58 8.30
N GLU A 52 -5.44 1.67 8.98
CA GLU A 52 -5.63 3.03 8.50
C GLU A 52 -4.90 3.28 7.18
N ARG A 53 -3.62 2.87 7.07
CA ARG A 53 -2.85 2.99 5.83
C ARG A 53 -3.51 2.23 4.69
N LEU A 54 -3.93 0.98 4.92
CA LEU A 54 -4.63 0.18 3.92
C LEU A 54 -5.93 0.85 3.47
N ALA A 55 -6.73 1.37 4.40
CA ALA A 55 -7.98 2.05 4.09
C ALA A 55 -7.75 3.35 3.27
N SER A 56 -6.71 4.12 3.62
CA SER A 56 -6.31 5.33 2.88
C SER A 56 -5.91 5.01 1.44
N VAL A 57 -5.08 3.97 1.25
CA VAL A 57 -4.69 3.49 -0.09
C VAL A 57 -5.90 3.04 -0.90
N LEU A 58 -6.80 2.25 -0.31
CA LEU A 58 -7.98 1.74 -1.00
C LEU A 58 -8.97 2.86 -1.38
N ARG A 59 -9.05 3.93 -0.59
CA ARG A 59 -9.82 5.15 -0.94
C ARG A 59 -9.13 6.02 -1.99
N GLY A 60 -7.89 5.72 -2.34
CA GLY A 60 -7.08 6.54 -3.25
C GLY A 60 -6.78 7.92 -2.65
N GLU A 61 -6.74 8.04 -1.32
CA GLU A 61 -6.44 9.28 -0.63
C GLU A 61 -5.06 9.76 -1.04
N ARG A 62 -5.03 11.01 -1.49
CA ARG A 62 -3.80 11.71 -1.83
C ARG A 62 -3.60 12.81 -0.79
N PRO A 63 -2.38 12.98 -0.26
CA PRO A 63 -2.09 14.11 0.59
C PRO A 63 -2.50 15.41 -0.11
N PRO A 64 -3.30 16.28 0.51
CA PRO A 64 -3.73 17.52 -0.13
C PRO A 64 -2.53 18.45 -0.40
N VAL A 65 -2.64 19.27 -1.45
CA VAL A 65 -1.66 20.34 -1.71
C VAL A 65 -1.56 21.26 -0.48
N GLY A 66 -0.34 21.63 -0.09
CA GLY A 66 -0.03 22.38 1.12
C GLY A 66 0.17 21.53 2.38
N SER A 67 -0.10 20.22 2.33
CA SER A 67 0.27 19.32 3.44
C SER A 67 1.76 19.01 3.46
N TYR A 68 2.31 18.66 4.63
CA TYR A 68 3.69 18.20 4.75
C TYR A 68 3.73 16.67 4.85
N VAL A 69 4.58 16.05 4.05
CA VAL A 69 4.75 14.59 4.02
C VAL A 69 6.23 14.20 4.12
N VAL A 70 6.48 13.01 4.65
CA VAL A 70 7.81 12.39 4.67
C VAL A 70 7.94 11.51 3.44
N ASP A 71 8.98 11.74 2.64
CA ASP A 71 9.37 10.86 1.56
C ASP A 71 10.08 9.62 2.13
N GLU A 72 9.39 8.48 2.18
CA GLU A 72 9.95 7.24 2.75
C GLU A 72 11.18 6.72 1.99
N ARG A 73 11.45 7.20 0.76
CA ARG A 73 12.60 6.78 -0.04
C ARG A 73 13.93 7.27 0.54
N ASP A 74 13.94 8.45 1.15
CA ASP A 74 15.14 9.12 1.64
C ASP A 74 14.98 9.86 2.98
N GLY A 75 13.79 9.81 3.57
CA GLY A 75 13.45 10.42 4.85
C GLY A 75 13.25 11.93 4.81
N ARG A 76 13.29 12.57 3.63
CA ARG A 76 13.14 14.03 3.53
C ARG A 76 11.68 14.45 3.73
N VAL A 77 11.49 15.61 4.36
CA VAL A 77 10.16 16.22 4.53
C VAL A 77 9.96 17.30 3.47
N GLY A 78 8.79 17.31 2.84
CA GLY A 78 8.41 18.34 1.88
C GLY A 78 6.94 18.70 1.94
N GLU A 79 6.64 19.92 1.49
CA GLU A 79 5.29 20.40 1.24
C GLU A 79 4.77 19.86 -0.09
N VAL A 80 3.55 19.36 -0.11
CA VAL A 80 2.91 18.83 -1.31
C VAL A 80 2.52 19.98 -2.24
N MET A 81 3.14 20.05 -3.41
CA MET A 81 2.85 21.08 -4.41
C MET A 81 1.83 20.63 -5.47
N GLY A 82 1.68 19.32 -5.67
CA GLY A 82 0.80 18.78 -6.70
C GLY A 82 0.94 17.27 -6.87
N HIS A 83 0.14 16.74 -7.80
CA HIS A 83 0.15 15.32 -8.16
C HIS A 83 0.38 15.17 -9.65
N LEU A 84 1.47 14.52 -10.05
CA LEU A 84 1.84 14.36 -11.45
C LEU A 84 2.14 12.88 -11.75
N GLY A 85 1.40 12.29 -12.70
CA GLY A 85 1.64 10.90 -13.13
C GLY A 85 1.58 9.86 -12.00
N GLY A 86 0.71 10.08 -10.99
CA GLY A 86 0.60 9.22 -9.81
C GLY A 86 1.66 9.47 -8.72
N ARG A 87 2.58 10.41 -8.93
CA ARG A 87 3.56 10.84 -7.92
C ARG A 87 3.09 12.12 -7.24
N VAL A 88 3.56 12.33 -6.02
CA VAL A 88 3.40 13.58 -5.28
C VAL A 88 4.64 14.43 -5.55
N GLN A 89 4.44 15.68 -5.98
CA GLN A 89 5.52 16.66 -6.17
C GLN A 89 5.75 17.40 -4.85
N LEU A 90 6.97 17.37 -4.34
CA LEU A 90 7.33 17.90 -3.03
C LEU A 90 8.26 19.10 -3.13
N ARG A 91 8.05 20.12 -2.29
CA ARG A 91 8.97 21.23 -2.09
C ARG A 91 9.67 21.10 -0.72
N PRO A 92 11.00 21.22 -0.64
CA PRO A 92 11.72 21.13 0.64
C PRO A 92 11.32 22.22 1.63
N LEU A 93 11.34 21.87 2.92
CA LEU A 93 11.30 22.84 4.01
C LEU A 93 12.54 23.75 3.94
N GLY A 94 12.33 25.04 3.71
CA GLY A 94 13.40 26.03 3.49
C GLY A 94 13.62 26.45 2.03
N GLY A 95 12.83 25.90 1.09
CA GLY A 95 12.95 26.19 -0.33
C GLY A 95 14.05 25.38 -1.02
N GLY A 96 14.08 25.41 -2.36
CA GLY A 96 14.99 24.61 -3.17
C GLY A 96 14.27 23.87 -4.30
N ARG A 97 14.99 22.94 -4.94
CA ARG A 97 14.45 22.17 -6.08
C ARG A 97 13.41 21.17 -5.59
N GLU A 98 12.23 21.21 -6.21
CA GLU A 98 11.15 20.26 -5.99
C GLU A 98 11.53 18.86 -6.50
N TRP A 99 10.99 17.80 -5.89
CA TRP A 99 11.27 16.41 -6.27
C TRP A 99 10.05 15.48 -6.15
#